data_AF-A0A962IP33-F1
#
_entry.id   AF-A0A962IP33-F1
#
_cell.length_a   1.000
_cell.length_b   1.000
_cell.length_c   1.000
_cell.angle_alpha   90.00
_cell.angle_beta   90.00
_cell.angle_gamma   90.00
#
_symmetry.space_group_name_H-M   'P 1'
#
loop_
_entity.id
_entity.type
_entity.pdbx_description
1 polymer ?
#
loop_
_entity_poly.entity_id
_entity_poly.type
_entity_poly.pdbx_seq_one_letter_code
_entity_poly.pdbx_strand_id
1 'polypeptide(L)'
;MMVRVLIGSALCLGSSLSFAEQAASYRVQARILDAERLIGQPELQVEAGRAASISVDGDGPDSYTLQLTLNELDGGQLLDIQTDLRTASGRVQPQIGVRPGQPARVAQG
;
A
#
# COMPACT_ATOMS: atom_id res chain seq x y z
N MET A 1 -35.16 -51.80 38.84
CA MET A 1 -35.14 -51.38 37.42
C MET A 1 -34.38 -50.06 37.37
N MET A 2 -33.17 -50.07 36.81
CA MET A 2 -32.15 -49.01 36.98
C MET A 2 -32.39 -47.90 35.94
N VAL A 3 -32.72 -46.69 36.39
CA VAL A 3 -32.83 -45.50 35.52
C VAL A 3 -31.41 -44.94 35.32
N ARG A 4 -30.89 -45.02 34.10
CA ARG A 4 -29.62 -44.41 33.69
C ARG A 4 -29.89 -42.97 33.24
N VAL A 5 -29.43 -42.02 34.05
CA VAL A 5 -29.36 -40.60 33.70
C VAL A 5 -28.14 -40.39 32.79
N LEU A 6 -28.35 -39.96 31.54
CA LEU A 6 -27.30 -39.49 30.64
C LEU A 6 -27.19 -37.97 30.79
N ILE A 7 -26.13 -37.52 31.45
CA ILE A 7 -25.69 -36.13 31.50
C ILE A 7 -24.54 -35.95 30.51
N GLY A 8 -24.59 -34.87 29.74
CA GLY A 8 -23.41 -34.21 29.15
C GLY A 8 -23.03 -34.70 27.76
N SER A 9 -22.62 -33.87 26.81
CA SER A 9 -22.28 -32.45 26.85
C SER A 9 -22.44 -31.90 25.43
N ALA A 10 -23.20 -30.81 25.27
CA ALA A 10 -23.26 -30.09 24.01
C ALA A 10 -21.93 -29.34 23.82
N LEU A 11 -21.06 -29.86 22.95
CA LEU A 11 -19.89 -29.16 22.44
C LEU A 11 -20.37 -28.00 21.56
N CYS A 12 -20.51 -26.82 22.16
CA CYS A 12 -20.61 -25.56 21.42
C CYS A 12 -19.29 -25.33 20.70
N LEU A 13 -19.22 -25.78 19.44
CA LEU A 13 -18.19 -25.37 18.50
C LEU A 13 -18.31 -23.85 18.33
N GLY A 14 -17.48 -23.11 19.06
CA GLY A 14 -17.31 -21.68 18.87
C GLY A 14 -16.75 -21.45 17.47
N SER A 15 -17.62 -21.15 16.52
CA SER A 15 -17.25 -20.67 15.20
C SER A 15 -16.50 -19.35 15.37
N SER A 16 -15.17 -19.40 15.38
CA SER A 16 -14.33 -18.22 15.22
C SER A 16 -14.58 -17.66 13.82
N LEU A 17 -15.44 -16.64 13.75
CA LEU A 17 -15.59 -15.80 12.56
C LEU A 17 -14.28 -15.02 12.40
N SER A 18 -13.33 -15.60 11.66
CA SER A 18 -12.17 -14.87 11.16
C SER A 18 -12.67 -13.83 10.16
N PHE A 19 -12.90 -12.60 10.63
CA PHE A 19 -13.03 -11.46 9.74
C PHE A 19 -11.65 -11.22 9.13
N ALA A 20 -11.46 -11.68 7.90
CA ALA A 20 -10.37 -11.19 7.08
C ALA A 20 -10.70 -9.72 6.78
N GLU A 21 -10.06 -8.80 7.49
CA GLU A 21 -10.17 -7.38 7.22
C GLU A 21 -9.64 -7.14 5.80
N GLN A 22 -10.52 -6.73 4.89
CA GLN A 22 -10.14 -6.48 3.51
C GLN A 22 -9.27 -5.23 3.50
N ALA A 23 -7.98 -5.39 3.17
CA ALA A 23 -7.05 -4.27 3.09
C ALA A 23 -7.60 -3.19 2.14
N ALA A 24 -7.64 -1.95 2.62
CA ALA A 24 -8.08 -0.83 1.81
C ALA A 24 -7.20 -0.69 0.55
N SER A 25 -7.80 -0.24 -0.54
CA SER A 25 -7.11 -0.06 -1.83
C SER A 25 -7.15 1.40 -2.25
N TYR A 26 -5.99 1.93 -2.62
CA TYR A 26 -5.77 3.33 -2.97
C TYR A 26 -5.32 3.46 -4.41
N ARG A 27 -5.86 4.46 -5.12
CA ARG A 27 -5.33 4.88 -6.42
C ARG A 27 -4.32 6.01 -6.20
N VAL A 28 -3.07 5.79 -6.59
CA VAL A 28 -2.00 6.79 -6.50
C VAL A 28 -1.62 7.24 -7.91
N GLN A 29 -1.70 8.54 -8.14
CA GLN A 29 -1.20 9.19 -9.36
C GLN A 29 0.07 9.96 -9.01
N ALA A 30 1.16 9.68 -9.71
CA ALA A 30 2.44 10.35 -9.48
C ALA A 30 2.88 11.11 -10.72
N ARG A 31 3.70 12.15 -10.52
CA ARG A 31 4.48 12.81 -11.56
C ARG A 31 5.94 12.70 -11.19
N ILE A 32 6.73 12.09 -12.05
CA ILE A 32 8.16 11.89 -11.83
C ILE A 32 8.89 12.89 -12.70
N LEU A 33 9.66 13.77 -12.07
CA LEU A 33 10.47 14.78 -12.75
C LEU A 33 11.94 14.51 -12.47
N ASP A 34 12.76 14.60 -13.52
CA ASP A 34 14.22 14.59 -13.44
C ASP A 34 14.75 15.89 -14.04
N ALA A 35 15.49 16.68 -13.25
CA ALA A 35 15.91 18.04 -13.61
C ALA A 35 14.77 18.93 -14.18
N GLU A 36 13.61 18.95 -13.48
CA GLU A 36 12.36 19.64 -13.89
C GLU A 36 11.70 19.13 -15.19
N ARG A 37 12.30 18.14 -15.87
CA ARG A 37 11.71 17.47 -17.03
C ARG A 37 10.82 16.32 -16.56
N LEU A 38 9.58 16.27 -17.03
CA LEU A 38 8.67 15.16 -16.77
C LEU A 38 9.17 13.89 -17.49
N ILE A 39 9.45 12.83 -16.72
CA ILE A 39 9.88 11.52 -17.27
C ILE A 39 8.81 10.44 -17.11
N GLY A 40 7.79 10.65 -16.27
CA GLY A 40 6.72 9.67 -16.08
C GLY A 40 5.50 10.20 -15.34
N GLN A 41 4.34 9.60 -15.61
CA GLN A 41 3.08 9.86 -14.92
C GLN A 41 2.33 8.56 -14.59
N PRO A 42 2.89 7.68 -13.76
CA PRO A 42 2.27 6.40 -13.48
C PRO A 42 1.02 6.57 -12.60
N GLU A 43 0.06 5.68 -12.83
CA GLU A 43 -1.07 5.45 -11.93
C GLU A 43 -0.94 4.02 -11.39
N LEU A 44 -0.97 3.87 -10.07
CA LEU A 44 -0.93 2.57 -9.40
C LEU A 44 -2.15 2.39 -8.51
N GLN A 45 -2.68 1.17 -8.50
CA GLN A 45 -3.56 0.73 -7.42
C GLN A 45 -2.73 0.00 -6.37
N VAL A 46 -2.81 0.46 -5.13
CA VAL A 46 -1.96 -0.01 -4.04
C VAL A 46 -2.84 -0.42 -2.86
N GLU A 47 -2.66 -1.65 -2.39
CA GLU A 47 -3.32 -2.15 -1.19
C GLU A 47 -2.54 -1.71 0.05
N ALA A 48 -3.25 -1.30 1.10
CA ALA A 48 -2.65 -0.91 2.37
C ALA A 48 -1.79 -2.05 2.94
N GLY A 49 -0.60 -1.70 3.43
CA GLY A 49 0.38 -2.64 3.98
C GLY A 49 1.09 -3.52 2.93
N ARG A 50 0.85 -3.31 1.63
CA ARG A 50 1.47 -4.07 0.55
C ARG A 50 2.25 -3.17 -0.41
N ALA A 51 3.36 -3.69 -0.90
CA ALA A 51 4.14 -3.00 -1.92
C ALA A 51 3.48 -3.15 -3.28
N ALA A 52 3.35 -2.04 -4.01
CA ALA A 52 3.03 -2.00 -5.42
C ALA A 52 4.20 -1.41 -6.18
N SER A 53 4.45 -1.89 -7.40
CA SER A 53 5.56 -1.39 -8.21
C SER A 53 5.16 -1.26 -9.67
N ILE A 54 5.77 -0.29 -10.34
CA ILE A 54 5.74 -0.14 -11.78
C ILE A 54 7.16 0.12 -12.26
N SER A 55 7.54 -0.55 -13.32
CA SER A 55 8.79 -0.30 -14.04
C SER A 55 8.44 0.10 -15.46
N VAL A 56 9.06 1.19 -15.92
CA VAL A 56 9.05 1.60 -17.31
C VAL A 56 10.47 1.46 -17.80
N ASP A 57 10.69 0.39 -18.56
CA ASP A 57 11.95 0.14 -19.23
C ASP A 57 11.97 0.93 -20.54
N GLY A 58 13.06 1.66 -20.77
CA GLY A 58 13.27 2.44 -21.98
C GLY A 58 14.76 2.67 -22.22
N ASP A 59 15.13 2.89 -23.48
CA ASP A 59 16.50 3.25 -23.83
C ASP A 59 16.72 4.74 -23.52
N GLY A 60 17.38 5.01 -22.39
CA GLY A 60 17.83 6.36 -22.03
C GLY A 60 17.25 6.92 -20.72
N PRO A 61 17.22 8.25 -20.56
CA PRO A 61 17.02 8.92 -19.27
C PRO A 61 15.57 8.87 -18.74
N ASP A 62 14.65 8.31 -19.52
CA ASP A 62 13.23 8.23 -19.16
C ASP A 62 12.85 6.89 -18.51
N SER A 63 13.82 5.99 -18.33
CA SER A 63 13.64 4.74 -17.60
C SER A 63 13.50 4.98 -16.11
N TYR A 64 12.52 4.32 -15.48
CA TYR A 64 12.33 4.39 -14.04
C TYR A 64 11.64 3.14 -13.46
N THR A 65 11.91 2.89 -12.18
CA THR A 65 11.13 1.98 -11.34
C THR A 65 10.60 2.76 -10.15
N LEU A 66 9.29 2.72 -9.94
CA LEU A 66 8.63 3.29 -8.77
C LEU A 66 7.99 2.15 -7.97
N GLN A 67 8.43 1.98 -6.73
CA GLN A 67 7.77 1.15 -5.74
C GLN A 67 7.15 2.02 -4.66
N LEU A 68 5.91 1.71 -4.29
CA LEU A 68 5.13 2.38 -3.26
C LEU A 68 4.68 1.38 -2.21
N THR A 69 4.67 1.78 -0.95
CA THR A 69 3.98 1.07 0.13
C THR A 69 3.21 2.10 0.92
N LEU A 70 1.92 1.87 1.13
CA LEU A 70 1.06 2.77 1.90
C LEU A 70 0.64 2.09 3.19
N ASN A 71 0.81 2.78 4.31
CA ASN A 71 0.29 2.36 5.59
C ASN A 71 -0.77 3.35 6.05
N GLU A 72 -1.91 2.84 6.50
CA GLU A 72 -2.95 3.67 7.08
C GLU A 72 -2.59 4.07 8.50
N LEU A 73 -2.73 5.36 8.78
CA LEU A 73 -2.63 5.96 10.09
C LEU A 73 -3.97 6.63 10.42
N ASP A 74 -4.28 6.79 11.71
CA ASP A 74 -5.50 7.45 12.19
C ASP A 74 -6.80 6.92 11.54
N GLY A 75 -6.86 5.61 11.30
CA GLY A 75 -8.01 4.94 10.66
C GLY A 75 -8.17 5.27 9.18
N GLY A 76 -7.07 5.52 8.45
CA GLY A 76 -7.08 5.82 7.01
C GLY A 76 -7.22 7.30 6.66
N GLN A 77 -7.30 8.19 7.66
CA GLN A 77 -7.34 9.64 7.45
C GLN A 77 -5.97 10.21 7.05
N LEU A 78 -4.90 9.54 7.44
CA LEU A 78 -3.53 9.85 7.10
C LEU A 78 -2.89 8.59 6.52
N LEU A 79 -2.15 8.74 5.43
CA LEU A 79 -1.41 7.67 4.77
C LEU A 79 0.07 7.97 4.90
N ASP A 80 0.82 7.02 5.46
CA ASP A 80 2.27 7.01 5.37
C ASP A 80 2.67 6.35 4.05
N ILE A 81 3.16 7.14 3.11
CA ILE A 81 3.63 6.67 1.80
C ILE A 81 5.13 6.54 1.84
N GLN A 82 5.60 5.29 1.79
CA GLN A 82 7.01 4.95 1.58
C GLN A 82 7.23 4.74 0.10
N THR A 83 8.29 5.34 -0.43
CA THR A 83 8.62 5.27 -1.85
C THR A 83 10.04 4.77 -2.05
N ASP A 84 10.25 4.04 -3.15
CA ASP A 84 11.56 3.74 -3.70
C ASP A 84 11.48 4.04 -5.20
N LEU A 85 11.98 5.22 -5.58
CA LEU A 85 12.07 5.67 -6.95
C LEU A 85 13.50 5.49 -7.43
N ARG A 86 13.68 4.75 -8.52
CA ARG A 86 14.94 4.59 -9.23
C ARG A 86 14.78 5.14 -10.63
N THR A 87 15.70 5.99 -11.05
CA THR A 87 15.79 6.59 -12.39
C THR A 87 17.20 6.35 -12.94
N ALA A 88 17.43 6.73 -14.19
CA ALA A 88 18.79 6.79 -14.73
C ALA A 88 19.72 7.75 -13.95
N SER A 89 19.16 8.78 -13.31
CA SER A 89 19.90 9.79 -12.55
C SER A 89 20.19 9.40 -11.09
N GLY A 90 19.49 8.41 -10.53
CA GLY A 90 19.77 7.94 -9.18
C GLY A 90 18.60 7.21 -8.50
N ARG A 91 18.67 7.12 -7.17
CA ARG A 91 17.63 6.51 -6.32
C ARG A 91 17.22 7.48 -5.23
N VAL A 92 15.91 7.65 -5.03
CA VAL A 92 15.31 8.50 -4.00
C VAL A 92 14.28 7.68 -3.22
N GLN A 93 14.32 7.77 -1.89
CA GLN A 93 13.44 6.97 -1.01
C GLN A 93 12.73 7.81 0.06
N PRO A 94 11.91 8.81 -0.32
CA PRO A 94 11.20 9.61 0.66
C PRO A 94 10.06 8.85 1.31
N GLN A 95 9.74 9.29 2.52
CA GLN A 95 8.57 8.89 3.29
C GLN A 95 7.71 10.13 3.53
N ILE A 96 6.41 10.05 3.23
CA ILE A 96 5.52 11.21 3.21
C ILE A 96 4.19 10.85 3.88
N GLY A 97 3.79 11.62 4.88
CA GLY A 97 2.43 11.59 5.41
C GLY A 97 1.49 12.42 4.54
N VAL A 98 0.45 11.82 3.97
CA VAL A 98 -0.55 12.51 3.12
C VAL A 98 -1.96 12.19 3.54
N ARG A 99 -2.88 13.13 3.35
CA ARG A 99 -4.32 12.84 3.45
C ARG A 99 -4.84 12.38 2.08
N PRO A 100 -5.73 11.38 2.00
CA PRO A 100 -6.35 11.00 0.74
C PRO A 100 -6.95 12.21 0.00
N GLY A 101 -6.68 12.31 -1.31
CA GLY A 101 -7.15 13.42 -2.16
C GLY A 101 -6.36 14.72 -2.04
N GLN A 102 -5.35 14.80 -1.16
CA GLN A 102 -4.46 15.97 -1.07
C GLN A 102 -3.13 15.67 -1.76
N PRO A 103 -2.77 16.44 -2.82
CA PRO A 103 -1.47 16.30 -3.47
C PRO A 103 -0.31 16.63 -2.53
N ALA A 104 0.79 15.89 -2.67
CA ALA A 104 2.06 16.19 -2.02
C ALA A 104 3.18 16.31 -3.05
N ARG A 105 4.21 17.11 -2.75
CA ARG A 105 5.43 17.24 -3.56
C ARG A 105 6.65 16.99 -2.70
N VAL A 106 7.55 16.16 -3.21
CA VAL A 106 8.91 16.03 -2.67
C VAL A 106 9.88 16.47 -3.76
N ALA A 107 10.91 17.21 -3.35
CA ALA A 107 12.01 17.61 -4.21
C ALA A 107 13.31 17.29 -3.46
N GLN A 108 14.30 16.79 -4.21
CA GLN A 108 15.67 16.64 -3.73
C GLN A 108 16.48 17.79 -4.32
N GLY A 109 17.15 18.57 -3.46
CA GLY A 109 18.03 19.68 -3.85
C GLY A 109 19.49 19.25 -3.98
#